data_AF-A0AA36MXA6-F1
#
_entry.id   AF-A0AA36MXA6-F1
#
_cell.length_a   1.000
_cell.length_b   1.000
_cell.length_c   1.000
_cell.angle_alpha   90.00
_cell.angle_beta   90.00
_cell.angle_gamma   90.00
#
_symmetry.space_group_name_H-M   'P 1'
#
loop_
_entity.id
_entity.type
_entity.pdbx_description
1 polymer ?
#
loop_
_entity_poly.entity_id
_entity_poly.type
_entity_poly.pdbx_seq_one_letter_code
_entity_poly.pdbx_strand_id
1 'polypeptide(L)'
;MEVQVCLASGSSCSVQLSPESKVGELKAAAQRRFGQRFLQLVFRARRLELEKSLSQAGITAGATVDAIAQQAAVAKTESEFALYVPGGAAVSWGEAGPLAPLPAGVREIRGSGFAFAALRDDGSVVTWGSAEHGGDSSAVQSQLTNIRQIQSTAGAFAAMREDGSVVTWGSPDYGANSTQVQDQLTSVRQIQATNGAFAAIREDGTVITWGSLGDGGDSSQVREQLIDVREVQATRGIFGAFAAIRQDGSVVTWGYESASNSSKVRDQLTNVRQIQATDSAFAAIREDGSVVTWGKPEKGGCSVFVQEQLTSVRQIQATNGAFAAIRSDATVIAWGHPADGGDSRFVQEELVGVQQIQAATGVFGSAFAAIREDGRVITWGSSRDGGDSRKVREQLTGVRHVQAAAGAFAAFAAIREDGSVVTWGDQESGGDSSHVQDQLKSNGHCSFRSVQQIQANLGAFAAICQDGTLVTWGQSTRGSDSTPIQEKLDRI
;
A
#
# COMPACT_ATOMS: atom_id res chain seq x y z
N MET A 1 -14.39 40.90 -11.17
CA MET A 1 -14.32 40.36 -12.53
C MET A 1 -14.94 38.98 -12.53
N GLU A 2 -15.72 38.67 -13.55
CA GLU A 2 -16.31 37.35 -13.71
C GLU A 2 -15.30 36.42 -14.37
N VAL A 3 -15.08 35.25 -13.78
CA VAL A 3 -14.29 34.17 -14.37
C VAL A 3 -15.17 32.93 -14.46
N GLN A 4 -15.23 32.34 -15.65
CA GLN A 4 -15.94 31.08 -15.86
C GLN A 4 -14.97 29.93 -15.63
N VAL A 5 -15.33 28.99 -14.75
CA VAL A 5 -14.56 27.76 -14.52
C VAL A 5 -15.34 26.60 -15.10
N CYS A 6 -14.68 25.76 -15.91
CA CYS A 6 -15.31 24.64 -16.61
C CYS A 6 -14.62 23.32 -16.23
N LEU A 7 -15.39 22.31 -15.84
CA LEU A 7 -14.92 20.94 -15.70
C LEU A 7 -14.90 20.25 -17.06
N ALA A 8 -14.02 19.27 -17.22
CA ALA A 8 -13.99 18.39 -18.41
C ALA A 8 -15.32 17.64 -18.64
N SER A 9 -16.14 17.48 -17.59
CA SER A 9 -17.50 16.91 -17.70
C SER A 9 -18.52 17.84 -18.37
N GLY A 10 -18.14 19.07 -18.73
CA GLY A 10 -19.01 20.09 -19.31
C GLY A 10 -19.78 20.93 -18.28
N SER A 11 -19.62 20.65 -16.98
CA SER A 11 -20.17 21.49 -15.92
C SER A 11 -19.37 22.80 -15.81
N SER A 12 -20.05 23.93 -15.64
CA SER A 12 -19.36 25.22 -15.47
C SER A 12 -19.98 26.07 -14.36
N CYS A 13 -19.17 26.91 -13.73
CA CYS A 13 -19.64 27.89 -12.76
C CYS A 13 -18.96 29.25 -12.96
N SER A 14 -19.72 30.33 -12.78
CA SER A 14 -19.16 31.69 -12.71
C SER A 14 -18.72 32.03 -11.29
N VAL A 15 -17.52 32.59 -11.15
CA VAL A 15 -16.96 33.09 -9.91
C VAL A 15 -16.64 34.57 -10.05
N GLN A 16 -17.07 35.39 -9.09
CA GLN A 16 -16.81 36.82 -9.04
C GLN A 16 -15.67 37.10 -8.04
N LEU A 17 -14.52 37.58 -8.53
CA LEU A 17 -13.35 37.91 -7.71
C LEU A 17 -12.68 39.21 -8.16
N SER A 18 -11.86 39.83 -7.31
CA SER A 18 -11.04 40.98 -7.69
C SER A 18 -9.90 40.53 -8.62
N PRO A 19 -9.42 41.35 -9.58
CA PRO A 19 -8.21 41.03 -10.37
C PRO A 19 -6.97 40.77 -9.51
N GLU A 20 -6.92 41.33 -8.30
CA GLU A 20 -5.83 41.14 -7.33
C GLU A 20 -6.02 39.91 -6.42
N SER A 21 -7.18 39.25 -6.49
CA SER A 21 -7.38 37.98 -5.78
C SER A 21 -6.38 36.93 -6.27
N LYS A 22 -5.98 36.04 -5.37
CA LYS A 22 -5.10 34.92 -5.72
C LYS A 22 -5.83 33.85 -6.54
N VAL A 23 -5.10 33.14 -7.39
CA VAL A 23 -5.60 31.93 -8.07
C VAL A 23 -6.14 30.91 -7.07
N GLY A 24 -5.52 30.80 -5.88
CA GLY A 24 -6.01 29.95 -4.79
C GLY A 24 -7.44 30.27 -4.35
N GLU A 25 -7.86 31.55 -4.38
CA GLU A 25 -9.23 31.96 -4.04
C GLU A 25 -10.23 31.52 -5.13
N LEU A 26 -9.83 31.59 -6.40
CA LEU A 26 -10.62 31.08 -7.52
C LEU A 26 -10.80 29.56 -7.42
N LYS A 27 -9.72 28.83 -7.09
CA LYS A 27 -9.76 27.37 -6.85
C LYS A 27 -10.75 27.05 -5.72
N ALA A 28 -10.61 27.71 -4.57
CA ALA A 28 -11.49 27.53 -3.40
C ALA A 28 -12.97 27.84 -3.68
N ALA A 29 -13.25 28.84 -4.53
CA ALA A 29 -14.61 29.13 -4.97
C ALA A 29 -15.15 28.05 -5.91
N ALA A 30 -14.36 27.60 -6.88
CA ALA A 30 -14.74 26.54 -7.80
C ALA A 30 -15.00 25.21 -7.08
N GLN A 31 -14.12 24.80 -6.17
CA GLN A 31 -14.26 23.57 -5.36
C GLN A 31 -15.61 23.54 -4.63
N ARG A 32 -15.98 24.65 -3.97
CA ARG A 32 -17.27 24.80 -3.26
C ARG A 32 -18.47 24.73 -4.20
N ARG A 33 -18.36 25.29 -5.41
CA ARG A 33 -19.45 25.29 -6.39
C ARG A 33 -19.66 23.93 -7.05
N PHE A 34 -18.58 23.21 -7.33
CA PHE A 34 -18.64 21.88 -7.94
C PHE A 34 -18.87 20.75 -6.93
N GLY A 35 -18.71 21.01 -5.63
CA GLY A 35 -18.72 19.94 -4.62
C GLY A 35 -17.57 18.96 -4.84
N GLN A 36 -16.43 19.44 -5.35
CA GLN A 36 -15.23 18.63 -5.58
C GLN A 36 -14.06 19.29 -4.86
N ARG A 37 -13.45 18.54 -3.94
CA ARG A 37 -12.41 19.07 -3.07
C ARG A 37 -11.05 19.15 -3.75
N PHE A 38 -10.72 18.32 -4.73
CA PHE A 38 -9.39 18.33 -5.35
C PHE A 38 -9.49 18.77 -6.81
N LEU A 39 -9.25 20.06 -7.06
CA LEU A 39 -9.28 20.65 -8.40
C LEU A 39 -7.93 21.22 -8.79
N GLN A 40 -7.50 20.90 -10.01
CA GLN A 40 -6.37 21.55 -10.66
C GLN A 40 -6.87 22.55 -11.70
N LEU A 41 -6.55 23.84 -11.50
CA LEU A 41 -6.87 24.87 -12.48
C LEU A 41 -5.79 24.95 -13.57
N VAL A 42 -6.26 25.03 -14.81
CA VAL A 42 -5.46 25.12 -16.04
C VAL A 42 -5.98 26.27 -16.87
N PHE A 43 -5.07 27.09 -17.38
CA PHE A 43 -5.41 28.16 -18.32
C PHE A 43 -4.40 28.16 -19.45
N ARG A 44 -4.88 28.17 -20.71
CA ARG A 44 -4.04 28.11 -21.92
C ARG A 44 -3.02 26.97 -21.88
N ALA A 45 -3.48 25.77 -21.51
CA ALA A 45 -2.67 24.56 -21.36
C ALA A 45 -1.53 24.66 -20.34
N ARG A 46 -1.60 25.60 -19.38
CA ARG A 46 -0.64 25.73 -18.29
C ARG A 46 -1.34 25.62 -16.94
N ARG A 47 -0.70 24.88 -16.04
CA ARG A 47 -1.07 24.82 -14.63
C ARG A 47 -0.95 26.21 -14.01
N LEU A 48 -1.99 26.64 -13.31
CA LEU A 48 -1.96 27.91 -12.60
C LEU A 48 -1.29 27.75 -11.23
N GLU A 49 -0.40 28.70 -10.90
CA GLU A 49 0.24 28.79 -9.58
C GLU A 49 -0.70 29.50 -8.61
N LEU A 50 -0.97 28.87 -7.46
CA LEU A 50 -1.99 29.32 -6.51
C LEU A 50 -1.68 30.68 -5.85
N GLU A 51 -0.40 31.03 -5.75
CA GLU A 51 0.06 32.28 -5.12
C GLU A 51 0.04 33.50 -6.05
N LYS A 52 -0.05 33.28 -7.37
CA LYS A 52 -0.16 34.39 -8.34
C LYS A 52 -1.53 35.04 -8.24
N SER A 53 -1.58 36.36 -8.45
CA SER A 53 -2.85 37.05 -8.65
C SER A 53 -3.49 36.63 -9.99
N LEU A 54 -4.81 36.80 -10.12
CA LEU A 54 -5.51 36.53 -11.37
C LEU A 54 -4.94 37.37 -12.53
N SER A 55 -4.57 38.62 -12.26
CA SER A 55 -3.90 39.50 -13.22
C SER A 55 -2.52 38.98 -13.63
N GLN A 56 -1.68 38.53 -12.68
CA GLN A 56 -0.37 37.93 -12.96
C GLN A 56 -0.46 36.61 -13.72
N ALA A 57 -1.54 35.86 -13.51
CA ALA A 57 -1.86 34.63 -14.24
C ALA A 57 -2.40 34.90 -15.65
N GLY A 58 -2.62 36.16 -16.03
CA GLY A 58 -3.17 36.56 -17.33
C GLY A 58 -4.66 36.27 -17.50
N ILE A 59 -5.38 36.09 -16.38
CA ILE A 59 -6.83 35.86 -16.37
C ILE A 59 -7.52 37.22 -16.37
N THR A 60 -8.39 37.46 -17.35
CA THR A 60 -9.17 38.69 -17.49
C THR A 60 -10.66 38.44 -17.25
N ALA A 61 -11.46 39.50 -17.17
CA ALA A 61 -12.91 39.39 -17.11
C ALA A 61 -13.45 38.56 -18.31
N GLY A 62 -14.34 37.62 -18.04
CA GLY A 62 -14.91 36.71 -19.03
C GLY A 62 -13.98 35.56 -19.46
N ALA A 63 -12.79 35.44 -18.86
CA ALA A 63 -11.90 34.32 -19.17
C ALA A 63 -12.52 32.99 -18.70
N THR A 64 -12.30 31.96 -19.53
CA THR A 64 -12.63 30.58 -19.19
C THR A 64 -11.38 29.87 -18.69
N VAL A 65 -11.48 29.27 -17.51
CA VAL A 65 -10.43 28.47 -16.87
C VAL A 65 -10.90 27.03 -16.79
N ASP A 66 -10.07 26.10 -17.23
CA ASP A 66 -10.37 24.68 -17.14
C ASP A 66 -10.03 24.18 -15.73
N ALA A 67 -10.92 23.37 -15.16
CA ALA A 67 -10.72 22.68 -13.90
C ALA A 67 -10.68 21.17 -14.15
N ILE A 68 -9.63 20.52 -13.64
CA ILE A 68 -9.44 19.09 -13.72
C ILE A 68 -9.62 18.51 -12.33
N ALA A 69 -10.58 17.59 -12.18
CA ALA A 69 -10.76 16.83 -10.95
C ALA A 69 -9.56 15.91 -10.74
N GLN A 70 -8.90 16.00 -9.59
CA GLN A 70 -7.77 15.15 -9.24
C GLN A 70 -8.19 14.09 -8.24
N GLN A 71 -7.61 12.90 -8.35
CA GLN A 71 -7.79 11.83 -7.39
C GLN A 71 -6.72 11.93 -6.31
N ALA A 72 -7.13 12.16 -5.06
CA ALA A 72 -6.23 12.08 -3.92
C ALA A 72 -5.87 10.62 -3.63
N ALA A 73 -4.70 10.42 -3.03
CA ALA A 73 -4.22 9.14 -2.55
C ALA A 73 -3.81 9.27 -1.09
N VAL A 74 -3.86 8.14 -0.36
CA VAL A 74 -3.40 8.04 1.02
C VAL A 74 -2.21 7.08 1.06
N ALA A 75 -1.08 7.56 1.59
CA ALA A 75 0.03 6.74 2.03
C ALA A 75 -0.05 6.52 3.54
N LYS A 76 0.70 5.52 4.02
CA LYS A 76 0.66 5.08 5.41
C LYS A 76 2.02 4.64 5.93
N THR A 77 2.23 4.80 7.22
CA THR A 77 3.24 4.08 8.02
C THR A 77 2.53 3.05 8.90
N GLU A 78 3.19 2.53 9.92
CA GLU A 78 2.52 1.69 10.91
C GLU A 78 1.51 2.49 11.77
N SER A 79 1.77 3.76 12.06
CA SER A 79 0.93 4.58 12.96
C SER A 79 0.31 5.82 12.33
N GLU A 80 0.69 6.19 11.12
CA GLU A 80 0.31 7.50 10.55
C GLU A 80 -0.21 7.37 9.12
N PHE A 81 -0.87 8.42 8.67
CA PHE A 81 -1.33 8.58 7.29
C PHE A 81 -0.77 9.86 6.67
N ALA A 82 -0.65 9.84 5.35
CA ALA A 82 -0.35 11.02 4.56
C ALA A 82 -1.28 11.06 3.34
N LEU A 83 -2.07 12.12 3.22
CA LEU A 83 -2.90 12.38 2.05
C LEU A 83 -2.13 13.29 1.09
N TYR A 84 -2.11 12.91 -0.18
CA TYR A 84 -1.48 13.71 -1.23
C TYR A 84 -2.31 13.67 -2.50
N VAL A 85 -2.18 14.72 -3.29
CA VAL A 85 -2.71 14.74 -4.66
C VAL A 85 -1.51 14.68 -5.59
N PRO A 86 -1.43 13.76 -6.57
CA PRO A 86 -0.32 13.70 -7.52
C PRO A 86 -0.08 15.05 -8.22
N GLY A 87 1.15 15.53 -8.16
CA GLY A 87 1.60 16.85 -8.57
C GLY A 87 1.19 18.00 -7.63
N GLY A 88 0.40 17.72 -6.60
CA GLY A 88 -0.07 18.67 -5.60
C GLY A 88 0.79 18.70 -4.33
N ALA A 89 0.22 19.24 -3.26
CA ALA A 89 0.79 19.19 -1.92
C ALA A 89 0.40 17.89 -1.20
N ALA A 90 0.97 17.69 -0.03
CA ALA A 90 0.62 16.59 0.86
C ALA A 90 0.46 17.07 2.31
N VAL A 91 -0.35 16.34 3.08
CA VAL A 91 -0.56 16.54 4.51
C VAL A 91 -0.53 15.20 5.23
N SER A 92 0.14 15.11 6.37
CA SER A 92 0.12 13.94 7.23
C SER A 92 -0.64 14.19 8.52
N TRP A 93 -1.11 13.11 9.15
CA TRP A 93 -1.72 13.11 10.48
C TRP A 93 -1.51 11.76 11.17
N GLY A 94 -1.61 11.74 12.49
CA GLY A 94 -1.28 10.58 13.32
C GLY A 94 -0.65 11.00 14.63
N GLU A 95 0.13 10.10 15.23
CA GLU A 95 0.76 10.27 16.54
C GLU A 95 1.69 11.49 16.63
N ALA A 96 2.48 11.78 15.59
CA ALA A 96 3.38 12.95 15.57
C ALA A 96 2.66 14.27 15.26
N GLY A 97 1.33 14.26 15.10
CA GLY A 97 0.52 15.43 14.78
C GLY A 97 0.64 15.87 13.31
N PRO A 98 -0.08 16.93 12.91
CA PRO A 98 -0.11 17.36 11.52
C PRO A 98 1.15 18.13 11.16
N LEU A 99 2.10 17.46 10.51
CA LEU A 99 3.33 18.11 10.04
C LEU A 99 2.99 19.15 8.96
N ALA A 100 3.79 20.22 8.91
CA ALA A 100 3.61 21.38 8.04
C ALA A 100 3.36 20.97 6.57
N PRO A 101 2.64 21.80 5.76
CA PRO A 101 2.36 21.44 4.38
C PRO A 101 3.64 21.07 3.65
N LEU A 102 3.66 19.86 3.11
CA LEU A 102 4.79 19.34 2.35
C LEU A 102 4.87 20.08 1.01
N PRO A 103 6.08 20.32 0.49
CA PRO A 103 6.27 21.08 -0.73
C PRO A 103 5.51 20.47 -1.91
N ALA A 104 4.96 21.33 -2.76
CA ALA A 104 4.17 20.93 -3.92
C ALA A 104 4.97 20.07 -4.92
N GLY A 105 4.22 19.34 -5.76
CA GLY A 105 4.76 18.45 -6.78
C GLY A 105 5.00 17.04 -6.26
N VAL A 106 4.24 16.56 -5.26
CA VAL A 106 4.37 15.18 -4.77
C VAL A 106 3.81 14.21 -5.80
N ARG A 107 4.64 13.27 -6.25
CA ARG A 107 4.26 12.19 -7.17
C ARG A 107 3.80 10.94 -6.43
N GLU A 108 4.56 10.55 -5.40
CA GLU A 108 4.32 9.33 -4.62
C GLU A 108 4.87 9.51 -3.19
N ILE A 109 4.25 8.86 -2.20
CA ILE A 109 4.75 8.79 -0.84
C ILE A 109 4.95 7.33 -0.44
N ARG A 110 6.13 7.02 0.11
CA ARG A 110 6.45 5.72 0.72
C ARG A 110 6.64 5.88 2.23
N GLY A 111 6.08 4.95 3.00
CA GLY A 111 6.27 4.87 4.45
C GLY A 111 7.26 3.77 4.84
N SER A 112 8.07 4.02 5.87
CA SER A 112 8.71 2.99 6.69
C SER A 112 7.81 2.67 7.89
N GLY A 113 8.36 2.10 8.97
CA GLY A 113 7.62 1.88 10.21
C GLY A 113 7.03 3.16 10.79
N PHE A 114 7.82 4.25 10.83
CA PHE A 114 7.44 5.50 11.50
C PHE A 114 7.89 6.79 10.77
N ALA A 115 8.28 6.69 9.50
CA ALA A 115 8.66 7.85 8.69
C ALA A 115 8.14 7.75 7.26
N PHE A 116 8.15 8.88 6.55
CA PHE A 116 7.72 8.98 5.16
C PHE A 116 8.80 9.58 4.28
N ALA A 117 8.79 9.19 3.01
CA ALA A 117 9.56 9.79 1.94
C ALA A 117 8.64 10.10 0.75
N ALA A 118 8.51 11.39 0.40
CA ALA A 118 7.80 11.85 -0.79
C ALA A 118 8.76 11.99 -1.98
N LEU A 119 8.45 11.29 -3.07
CA LEU A 119 9.06 11.49 -4.36
C LEU A 119 8.32 12.59 -5.12
N ARG A 120 9.05 13.60 -5.59
CA ARG A 120 8.49 14.77 -6.28
C ARG A 120 8.60 14.64 -7.81
N ASP A 121 7.82 15.44 -8.53
CA ASP A 121 7.80 15.49 -10.00
C ASP A 121 9.13 15.93 -10.61
N ASP A 122 9.93 16.70 -9.87
CA ASP A 122 11.29 17.11 -10.26
C ASP A 122 12.35 16.02 -9.96
N GLY A 123 11.93 14.84 -9.50
CA GLY A 123 12.81 13.73 -9.14
C GLY A 123 13.52 13.90 -7.80
N SER A 124 13.21 14.95 -7.02
CA SER A 124 13.75 15.12 -5.67
C SER A 124 12.94 14.37 -4.62
N VAL A 125 13.54 14.13 -3.44
CA VAL A 125 12.86 13.50 -2.30
C VAL A 125 12.84 14.41 -1.08
N VAL A 126 11.72 14.40 -0.37
CA VAL A 126 11.54 15.07 0.93
C VAL A 126 11.07 14.04 1.94
N THR A 127 11.67 14.03 3.12
CA THR A 127 11.33 13.09 4.20
C THR A 127 10.78 13.81 5.42
N TRP A 128 9.99 13.08 6.22
CA TRP A 128 9.49 13.55 7.52
C TRP A 128 9.11 12.35 8.39
N GLY A 129 8.82 12.62 9.68
CA GLY A 129 8.51 11.58 10.68
C GLY A 129 9.71 11.28 11.56
N SER A 130 9.78 10.06 12.11
CA SER A 130 10.85 9.64 13.04
C SER A 130 12.22 9.64 12.36
N ALA A 131 13.17 10.42 12.88
CA ALA A 131 14.55 10.45 12.37
C ALA A 131 15.22 9.06 12.44
N GLU A 132 14.98 8.33 13.52
CA GLU A 132 15.47 6.96 13.74
C GLU A 132 14.93 5.94 12.71
N HIS A 133 13.87 6.28 11.97
CA HIS A 133 13.26 5.43 10.95
C HIS A 133 13.36 6.02 9.54
N GLY A 134 14.26 6.99 9.33
CA GLY A 134 14.53 7.61 8.03
C GLY A 134 13.75 8.89 7.72
N GLY A 135 13.17 9.53 8.75
CA GLY A 135 12.49 10.82 8.63
C GLY A 135 13.42 12.01 8.37
N ASP A 136 14.72 11.87 8.63
CA ASP A 136 15.75 12.86 8.33
C ASP A 136 16.69 12.36 7.21
N SER A 137 16.59 12.99 6.04
CA SER A 137 17.45 12.75 4.87
C SER A 137 18.52 13.83 4.66
N SER A 138 18.71 14.76 5.60
CA SER A 138 19.57 15.93 5.42
C SER A 138 21.00 15.58 5.01
N ALA A 139 21.55 14.48 5.55
CA ALA A 139 22.91 13.99 5.24
C ALA A 139 23.10 13.56 3.78
N VAL A 140 22.02 13.15 3.09
CA VAL A 140 22.06 12.66 1.70
C VAL A 140 21.24 13.52 0.74
N GLN A 141 20.71 14.67 1.20
CA GLN A 141 19.74 15.47 0.45
C GLN A 141 20.24 15.91 -0.94
N SER A 142 21.55 16.18 -1.08
CA SER A 142 22.15 16.55 -2.36
C SER A 142 22.18 15.40 -3.38
N GLN A 143 22.12 14.15 -2.91
CA GLN A 143 22.13 12.94 -3.74
C GLN A 143 20.71 12.50 -4.13
N LEU A 144 19.68 12.97 -3.41
CA LEU A 144 18.27 12.66 -3.64
C LEU A 144 17.69 13.47 -4.81
N THR A 145 18.27 13.27 -5.98
CA THR A 145 17.90 13.90 -7.26
C THR A 145 17.78 12.85 -8.35
N ASN A 146 16.85 13.05 -9.29
CA ASN A 146 16.50 12.10 -10.35
C ASN A 146 16.14 10.71 -9.77
N ILE A 147 15.37 10.68 -8.69
CA ILE A 147 14.89 9.44 -8.08
C ILE A 147 13.74 8.87 -8.93
N ARG A 148 13.85 7.57 -9.23
CA ARG A 148 12.83 6.82 -9.96
C ARG A 148 11.94 6.01 -9.02
N GLN A 149 12.50 5.37 -8.01
CA GLN A 149 11.79 4.49 -7.08
C GLN A 149 12.34 4.63 -5.66
N ILE A 150 11.48 4.49 -4.66
CA ILE A 150 11.85 4.41 -3.24
C ILE A 150 11.30 3.09 -2.67
N GLN A 151 12.14 2.39 -1.92
CA GLN A 151 11.79 1.21 -1.14
C GLN A 151 12.16 1.45 0.33
N SER A 152 11.42 0.85 1.26
CA SER A 152 11.65 0.96 2.70
C SER A 152 11.79 -0.41 3.37
N THR A 153 12.61 -0.45 4.41
CA THR A 153 12.56 -1.44 5.50
C THR A 153 11.76 -0.85 6.66
N ALA A 154 11.73 -1.50 7.84
CA ALA A 154 11.05 -0.94 9.00
C ALA A 154 11.67 0.40 9.47
N GLY A 155 12.99 0.58 9.31
CA GLY A 155 13.73 1.75 9.83
C GLY A 155 14.63 2.49 8.83
N ALA A 156 14.68 2.10 7.56
CA ALA A 156 15.52 2.74 6.56
C ALA A 156 14.83 2.83 5.18
N PHE A 157 15.42 3.65 4.31
CA PHE A 157 14.99 3.81 2.92
C PHE A 157 16.16 3.59 1.96
N ALA A 158 15.82 3.12 0.76
CA ALA A 158 16.69 3.05 -0.40
C ALA A 158 15.99 3.71 -1.60
N ALA A 159 16.61 4.75 -2.16
CA ALA A 159 16.16 5.42 -3.37
C ALA A 159 17.01 5.01 -4.56
N MET A 160 16.37 4.53 -5.61
CA MET A 160 16.98 4.20 -6.90
C MET A 160 16.87 5.39 -7.84
N ARG A 161 17.99 5.85 -8.37
CA ARG A 161 18.13 6.96 -9.32
C ARG A 161 17.86 6.50 -10.76
N GLU A 162 17.58 7.44 -11.66
CA GLU A 162 17.37 7.17 -13.08
C GLU A 162 18.59 6.55 -13.78
N ASP A 163 19.80 6.83 -13.28
CA ASP A 163 21.04 6.22 -13.75
C ASP A 163 21.28 4.81 -13.17
N GLY A 164 20.34 4.29 -12.37
CA GLY A 164 20.41 2.99 -11.71
C GLY A 164 21.32 2.95 -10.48
N SER A 165 21.83 4.10 -10.01
CA SER A 165 22.55 4.17 -8.72
C SER A 165 21.58 4.21 -7.53
N VAL A 166 22.03 3.77 -6.35
CA VAL A 166 21.20 3.73 -5.14
C VAL A 166 21.76 4.62 -4.03
N VAL A 167 20.87 5.36 -3.37
CA VAL A 167 21.16 6.19 -2.19
C VAL A 167 20.33 5.67 -1.02
N THR A 168 20.94 5.45 0.14
CA THR A 168 20.27 4.91 1.34
C THR A 168 20.37 5.89 2.51
N TRP A 169 19.38 5.87 3.41
CA TRP A 169 19.37 6.66 4.65
C TRP A 169 18.44 6.06 5.71
N GLY A 170 18.50 6.58 6.94
CA GLY A 170 17.76 6.07 8.10
C GLY A 170 18.66 5.30 9.07
N SER A 171 18.09 4.33 9.79
CA SER A 171 18.85 3.59 10.80
C SER A 171 19.80 2.55 10.17
N PRO A 172 21.10 2.54 10.57
CA PRO A 172 22.07 1.55 10.12
C PRO A 172 21.65 0.10 10.40
N ASP A 173 20.97 -0.15 11.53
CA ASP A 173 20.52 -1.49 11.95
C ASP A 173 19.46 -2.07 11.01
N TYR A 174 18.79 -1.20 10.23
CA TYR A 174 17.74 -1.56 9.27
C TYR A 174 18.18 -1.39 7.81
N GLY A 175 19.49 -1.30 7.56
CA GLY A 175 20.05 -1.29 6.21
C GLY A 175 20.28 0.08 5.58
N ALA A 176 20.32 1.16 6.37
CA ALA A 176 20.69 2.48 5.87
C ALA A 176 22.16 2.60 5.45
N ASN A 177 23.05 1.74 5.95
CA ASN A 177 24.46 1.73 5.59
C ASN A 177 24.74 0.76 4.43
N SER A 178 24.90 1.31 3.22
CA SER A 178 25.27 0.57 2.00
C SER A 178 26.77 0.65 1.64
N THR A 179 27.60 1.27 2.48
CA THR A 179 28.98 1.68 2.12
C THR A 179 29.82 0.52 1.55
N GLN A 180 29.69 -0.68 2.09
CA GLN A 180 30.46 -1.86 1.65
C GLN A 180 30.09 -2.36 0.25
N VAL A 181 28.89 -2.04 -0.23
CA VAL A 181 28.37 -2.47 -1.53
C VAL A 181 28.11 -1.31 -2.49
N GLN A 182 28.44 -0.08 -2.10
CA GLN A 182 28.07 1.13 -2.85
C GLN A 182 28.54 1.11 -4.31
N ASP A 183 29.76 0.63 -4.57
CA ASP A 183 30.31 0.50 -5.93
C ASP A 183 29.57 -0.52 -6.80
N GLN A 184 28.86 -1.47 -6.17
CA GLN A 184 28.07 -2.51 -6.84
C GLN A 184 26.62 -2.07 -7.08
N LEU A 185 26.14 -1.04 -6.37
CA LEU A 185 24.78 -0.50 -6.50
C LEU A 185 24.66 0.43 -7.71
N THR A 186 24.97 -0.10 -8.89
CA THR A 186 24.89 0.56 -10.18
C THR A 186 24.11 -0.29 -11.18
N SER A 187 23.41 0.35 -12.12
CA SER A 187 22.49 -0.34 -13.04
C SER A 187 21.45 -1.18 -12.30
N VAL A 188 20.95 -0.70 -11.16
CA VAL A 188 19.87 -1.34 -10.41
C VAL A 188 18.55 -1.06 -11.12
N ARG A 189 17.71 -2.09 -11.27
CA ARG A 189 16.38 -1.99 -11.90
C ARG A 189 15.24 -2.18 -10.91
N GLN A 190 15.48 -2.84 -9.78
CA GLN A 190 14.47 -3.12 -8.76
C GLN A 190 15.14 -3.32 -7.39
N ILE A 191 14.47 -2.86 -6.33
CA ILE A 191 14.89 -3.10 -4.94
C ILE A 191 13.74 -3.79 -4.21
N GLN A 192 14.06 -4.81 -3.43
CA GLN A 192 13.16 -5.49 -2.49
C GLN A 192 13.71 -5.36 -1.07
N ALA A 193 12.82 -5.46 -0.08
CA ALA A 193 13.17 -5.28 1.32
C ALA A 193 12.48 -6.31 2.22
N THR A 194 13.20 -6.79 3.22
CA THR A 194 12.64 -7.41 4.44
C THR A 194 12.45 -6.32 5.50
N ASN A 195 12.20 -6.68 6.77
CA ASN A 195 12.13 -5.69 7.84
C ASN A 195 13.46 -4.99 8.13
N GLY A 196 14.61 -5.60 7.81
CA GLY A 196 15.93 -5.06 8.18
C GLY A 196 17.01 -5.10 7.08
N ALA A 197 16.71 -5.65 5.90
CA ALA A 197 17.68 -5.78 4.81
C ALA A 197 17.07 -5.47 3.44
N PHE A 198 17.93 -5.17 2.47
CA PHE A 198 17.57 -4.90 1.09
C PHE A 198 18.25 -5.89 0.14
N ALA A 199 17.59 -6.15 -0.99
CA ALA A 199 18.11 -6.87 -2.14
C ALA A 199 17.85 -6.07 -3.41
N ALA A 200 18.91 -5.62 -4.09
CA ALA A 200 18.84 -4.93 -5.37
C ALA A 200 19.09 -5.90 -6.52
N ILE A 201 18.18 -5.93 -7.48
CA ILE A 201 18.36 -6.65 -8.75
C ILE A 201 18.95 -5.67 -9.77
N ARG A 202 20.09 -6.03 -10.36
CA ARG A 202 20.75 -5.27 -11.42
C ARG A 202 20.17 -5.63 -12.79
N GLU A 203 20.43 -4.78 -13.79
CA GLU A 203 19.99 -5.00 -15.19
C GLU A 203 20.58 -6.29 -15.79
N ASP A 204 21.76 -6.72 -15.34
CA ASP A 204 22.38 -7.99 -15.73
C ASP A 204 21.80 -9.22 -14.98
N GLY A 205 20.79 -9.03 -14.14
CA GLY A 205 20.17 -10.09 -13.34
C GLY A 205 20.96 -10.50 -12.10
N THR A 206 22.07 -9.85 -11.78
CA THR A 206 22.78 -10.10 -10.51
C THR A 206 22.05 -9.46 -9.33
N VAL A 207 22.14 -10.08 -8.14
CA VAL A 207 21.54 -9.53 -6.91
C VAL A 207 22.63 -9.08 -5.93
N ILE A 208 22.49 -7.85 -5.45
CA ILE A 208 23.34 -7.26 -4.40
C ILE A 208 22.50 -7.09 -3.14
N THR A 209 22.99 -7.56 -1.99
CA THR A 209 22.27 -7.49 -0.71
C THR A 209 23.04 -6.66 0.31
N TRP A 210 22.32 -5.98 1.21
CA TRP A 210 22.91 -5.26 2.34
C TRP A 210 21.90 -5.07 3.47
N GLY A 211 22.39 -4.62 4.63
CA GLY A 211 21.61 -4.39 5.84
C GLY A 211 21.81 -5.48 6.88
N SER A 212 20.79 -5.72 7.72
CA SER A 212 20.86 -6.70 8.82
C SER A 212 21.26 -8.08 8.30
N LEU A 213 22.35 -8.63 8.85
CA LEU A 213 22.91 -9.92 8.43
C LEU A 213 21.88 -11.05 8.59
N GLY A 214 21.16 -11.06 9.72
CA GLY A 214 20.16 -12.07 10.04
C GLY A 214 18.89 -12.00 9.19
N ASP A 215 18.62 -10.84 8.58
CA ASP A 215 17.41 -10.59 7.78
C ASP A 215 17.64 -10.72 6.26
N GLY A 216 18.78 -11.29 5.88
CA GLY A 216 19.16 -11.50 4.47
C GLY A 216 20.07 -10.44 3.88
N GLY A 217 20.68 -9.58 4.70
CA GLY A 217 21.74 -8.66 4.27
C GLY A 217 23.00 -9.38 3.80
N ASP A 218 23.29 -10.57 4.35
CA ASP A 218 24.37 -11.45 3.90
C ASP A 218 23.83 -12.55 2.96
N SER A 219 24.30 -12.53 1.71
CA SER A 219 24.01 -13.54 0.68
C SER A 219 25.26 -14.30 0.23
N SER A 220 26.38 -14.20 0.96
CA SER A 220 27.69 -14.78 0.58
C SER A 220 27.63 -16.27 0.25
N GLN A 221 26.81 -17.04 0.97
CA GLN A 221 26.63 -18.49 0.78
C GLN A 221 25.94 -18.87 -0.55
N VAL A 222 25.17 -17.94 -1.14
CA VAL A 222 24.41 -18.18 -2.37
C VAL A 222 24.77 -17.23 -3.49
N ARG A 223 25.79 -16.38 -3.29
CA ARG A 223 26.19 -15.30 -4.22
C ARG A 223 26.38 -15.78 -5.66
N GLU A 224 26.99 -16.94 -5.87
CA GLU A 224 27.23 -17.50 -7.21
C GLU A 224 25.95 -17.94 -7.92
N GLN A 225 24.87 -18.18 -7.17
CA GLN A 225 23.55 -18.57 -7.69
C GLN A 225 22.64 -17.36 -7.95
N LEU A 226 22.97 -16.20 -7.39
CA LEU A 226 22.21 -14.94 -7.53
C LEU A 226 22.54 -14.21 -8.84
N ILE A 227 22.43 -14.97 -9.94
CA ILE A 227 22.63 -14.54 -11.32
C ILE A 227 21.38 -14.88 -12.13
N ASP A 228 21.12 -14.12 -13.19
CA ASP A 228 19.92 -14.23 -14.02
C ASP A 228 18.62 -14.16 -13.19
N VAL A 229 18.60 -13.35 -12.12
CA VAL A 229 17.43 -13.18 -11.27
C VAL A 229 16.42 -12.25 -11.94
N ARG A 230 15.18 -12.72 -12.08
CA ARG A 230 14.08 -11.91 -12.62
C ARG A 230 13.25 -11.25 -11.53
N GLU A 231 13.08 -11.91 -10.38
CA GLU A 231 12.22 -11.45 -9.29
C GLU A 231 12.78 -11.90 -7.94
N VAL A 232 12.55 -11.10 -6.90
CA VAL A 232 12.85 -11.43 -5.51
C VAL A 232 11.59 -11.20 -4.66
N GLN A 233 11.26 -12.17 -3.83
CA GLN A 233 10.20 -12.08 -2.83
C GLN A 233 10.81 -12.08 -1.42
N ALA A 234 10.24 -11.31 -0.51
CA ALA A 234 10.69 -11.19 0.87
C ALA A 234 9.59 -11.62 1.86
N THR A 235 10.00 -12.15 3.02
CA THR A 235 9.09 -12.33 4.16
C THR A 235 8.78 -10.99 4.83
N ARG A 236 7.64 -10.93 5.52
CA ARG A 236 7.13 -9.70 6.18
C ARG A 236 7.38 -9.68 7.69
N GLY A 237 7.86 -10.79 8.25
CA GLY A 237 8.08 -10.97 9.67
C GLY A 237 9.35 -10.31 10.18
N ILE A 238 9.49 -10.19 11.50
CA ILE A 238 10.63 -9.56 12.18
C ILE A 238 11.96 -10.15 11.69
N PHE A 239 12.01 -11.46 11.48
CA PHE A 239 13.16 -12.15 10.89
C PHE A 239 13.01 -12.29 9.38
N GLY A 240 13.81 -11.55 8.64
CA GLY A 240 13.75 -11.46 7.18
C GLY A 240 14.37 -12.64 6.45
N ALA A 241 13.71 -13.12 5.41
CA ALA A 241 14.26 -14.03 4.43
C ALA A 241 13.84 -13.62 3.02
N PHE A 242 14.64 -14.01 2.03
CA PHE A 242 14.40 -13.75 0.62
C PHE A 242 14.33 -15.06 -0.18
N ALA A 243 13.58 -15.01 -1.28
CA ALA A 243 13.53 -16.03 -2.31
C ALA A 243 13.59 -15.36 -3.69
N ALA A 244 14.63 -15.65 -4.47
CA ALA A 244 14.83 -15.17 -5.83
C ALA A 244 14.34 -16.20 -6.85
N ILE A 245 13.57 -15.76 -7.85
CA ILE A 245 13.23 -16.54 -9.03
C ILE A 245 14.23 -16.17 -10.13
N ARG A 246 14.96 -17.17 -10.64
CA ARG A 246 15.87 -17.04 -11.78
C ARG A 246 15.10 -17.09 -13.11
N GLN A 247 15.72 -16.65 -14.20
CA GLN A 247 15.12 -16.64 -15.54
C GLN A 247 14.74 -18.04 -16.02
N ASP A 248 15.47 -19.07 -15.58
CA ASP A 248 15.17 -20.49 -15.85
C ASP A 248 14.04 -21.05 -14.96
N GLY A 249 13.44 -20.23 -14.09
CA GLY A 249 12.39 -20.63 -13.16
C GLY A 249 12.89 -21.41 -11.94
N SER A 250 14.19 -21.54 -11.72
CA SER A 250 14.75 -22.07 -10.47
C SER A 250 14.69 -21.03 -9.35
N VAL A 251 14.69 -21.49 -8.09
CA VAL A 251 14.60 -20.60 -6.91
C VAL A 251 15.84 -20.70 -6.04
N VAL A 252 16.36 -19.55 -5.62
CA VAL A 252 17.46 -19.41 -4.67
C VAL A 252 16.95 -18.70 -3.43
N THR A 253 17.24 -19.21 -2.23
CA THR A 253 16.74 -18.65 -0.97
C THR A 253 17.87 -18.32 0.00
N TRP A 254 17.72 -17.24 0.77
CA TRP A 254 18.70 -16.81 1.79
C TRP A 254 18.06 -15.94 2.88
N GLY A 255 18.85 -15.53 3.87
CA GLY A 255 18.38 -14.85 5.08
C GLY A 255 18.02 -15.83 6.18
N TYR A 256 17.15 -15.43 7.10
CA TYR A 256 16.86 -16.16 8.33
C TYR A 256 16.59 -17.66 8.10
N GLU A 257 17.46 -18.50 8.65
CA GLU A 257 17.58 -19.93 8.30
C GLU A 257 16.25 -20.69 8.41
N SER A 258 15.47 -20.43 9.46
CA SER A 258 14.20 -21.15 9.67
C SER A 258 13.14 -20.82 8.61
N ALA A 259 13.22 -19.65 7.97
CA ALA A 259 12.31 -19.25 6.91
C ALA A 259 12.87 -19.56 5.50
N SER A 260 14.19 -19.44 5.32
CA SER A 260 14.85 -19.58 4.02
C SER A 260 15.23 -21.02 3.64
N ASN A 261 15.32 -21.95 4.59
CA ASN A 261 15.78 -23.31 4.31
C ASN A 261 14.82 -24.09 3.38
N SER A 262 15.23 -24.21 2.12
CA SER A 262 14.52 -24.90 1.04
C SER A 262 15.14 -26.26 0.67
N SER A 263 16.15 -26.73 1.43
CA SER A 263 16.96 -27.91 1.09
C SER A 263 16.15 -29.17 0.80
N LYS A 264 15.04 -29.38 1.52
CA LYS A 264 14.15 -30.55 1.36
C LYS A 264 13.30 -30.52 0.08
N VAL A 265 13.10 -29.34 -0.51
CA VAL A 265 12.24 -29.15 -1.68
C VAL A 265 13.00 -28.59 -2.89
N ARG A 266 14.33 -28.47 -2.80
CA ARG A 266 15.19 -27.88 -3.82
C ARG A 266 14.93 -28.44 -5.22
N ASP A 267 14.79 -29.75 -5.35
CA ASP A 267 14.61 -30.41 -6.64
C ASP A 267 13.21 -30.14 -7.25
N GLN A 268 12.25 -29.68 -6.43
CA GLN A 268 10.89 -29.31 -6.86
C GLN A 268 10.79 -27.82 -7.23
N LEU A 269 11.74 -26.98 -6.83
CA LEU A 269 11.77 -25.53 -7.09
C LEU A 269 12.28 -25.22 -8.50
N THR A 270 11.59 -25.78 -9.49
CA THR A 270 11.84 -25.62 -10.92
C THR A 270 10.57 -25.18 -11.63
N ASN A 271 10.71 -24.41 -12.72
CA ASN A 271 9.60 -23.79 -13.44
C ASN A 271 8.66 -23.00 -12.51
N VAL A 272 9.24 -22.27 -11.54
CA VAL A 272 8.49 -21.41 -10.62
C VAL A 272 8.17 -20.10 -11.32
N ARG A 273 6.87 -19.74 -11.31
CA ARG A 273 6.36 -18.53 -11.94
C ARG A 273 6.06 -17.40 -10.97
N GLN A 274 5.75 -17.73 -9.71
CA GLN A 274 5.39 -16.76 -8.67
C GLN A 274 5.73 -17.33 -7.30
N ILE A 275 6.15 -16.48 -6.37
CA ILE A 275 6.33 -16.81 -4.95
C ILE A 275 5.47 -15.88 -4.11
N GLN A 276 4.87 -16.42 -3.05
CA GLN A 276 4.23 -15.64 -1.98
C GLN A 276 4.88 -16.01 -0.64
N ALA A 277 4.84 -15.08 0.31
CA ALA A 277 5.49 -15.24 1.61
C ALA A 277 4.56 -14.83 2.76
N THR A 278 4.63 -15.59 3.85
CA THR A 278 4.13 -15.19 5.17
C THR A 278 5.26 -14.51 5.95
N ASP A 279 5.16 -14.44 7.29
CA ASP A 279 6.24 -13.90 8.11
C ASP A 279 7.50 -14.77 8.10
N SER A 280 7.39 -16.07 7.85
CA SER A 280 8.52 -17.00 7.94
C SER A 280 8.37 -18.27 7.08
N ALA A 281 7.53 -18.23 6.05
CA ALA A 281 7.39 -19.32 5.09
C ALA A 281 7.11 -18.78 3.69
N PHE A 282 7.31 -19.64 2.70
CA PHE A 282 7.10 -19.35 1.29
C PHE A 282 6.25 -20.41 0.62
N ALA A 283 5.51 -19.99 -0.39
CA ALA A 283 4.77 -20.85 -1.30
C ALA A 283 5.06 -20.43 -2.75
N ALA A 284 5.63 -21.34 -3.54
CA ALA A 284 5.91 -21.16 -4.96
C ALA A 284 4.80 -21.79 -5.81
N ILE A 285 4.28 -21.04 -6.77
CA ILE A 285 3.41 -21.56 -7.83
C ILE A 285 4.29 -21.91 -9.03
N ARG A 286 4.19 -23.15 -9.52
CA ARG A 286 4.87 -23.63 -10.72
C ARG A 286 4.05 -23.33 -11.98
N GLU A 287 4.68 -23.41 -13.14
CA GLU A 287 4.02 -23.20 -14.45
C GLU A 287 2.87 -24.20 -14.70
N ASP A 288 2.95 -25.41 -14.15
CA ASP A 288 1.88 -26.42 -14.21
C ASP A 288 0.72 -26.14 -13.22
N GLY A 289 0.81 -25.07 -12.42
CA GLY A 289 -0.15 -24.71 -11.40
C GLY A 289 -0.07 -25.53 -10.10
N SER A 290 0.94 -26.38 -9.94
CA SER A 290 1.24 -27.02 -8.65
C SER A 290 1.93 -26.05 -7.69
N VAL A 291 1.86 -26.33 -6.39
CA VAL A 291 2.45 -25.49 -5.34
C VAL A 291 3.51 -26.25 -4.56
N VAL A 292 4.63 -25.59 -4.29
CA VAL A 292 5.71 -26.09 -3.42
C VAL A 292 5.88 -25.11 -2.26
N THR A 293 5.92 -25.61 -1.03
CA THR A 293 6.05 -24.77 0.19
C THR A 293 7.30 -25.10 0.98
N TRP A 294 7.89 -24.11 1.64
CA TRP A 294 9.02 -24.29 2.57
C TRP A 294 9.06 -23.20 3.64
N GLY A 295 9.98 -23.33 4.60
CA GLY A 295 10.10 -22.49 5.78
C GLY A 295 9.40 -23.09 7.00
N LYS A 296 9.03 -22.24 7.97
CA LYS A 296 8.44 -22.68 9.24
C LYS A 296 7.09 -23.39 9.04
N PRO A 297 6.93 -24.67 9.44
CA PRO A 297 5.67 -25.41 9.26
C PRO A 297 4.46 -24.70 9.88
N GLU A 298 4.63 -24.14 11.08
CA GLU A 298 3.61 -23.39 11.81
C GLU A 298 3.26 -22.05 11.18
N LYS A 299 3.99 -21.60 10.15
CA LYS A 299 3.71 -20.39 9.36
C LYS A 299 3.31 -20.70 7.92
N GLY A 300 2.91 -21.94 7.63
CA GLY A 300 2.46 -22.36 6.30
C GLY A 300 3.53 -23.00 5.41
N GLY A 301 4.74 -23.23 5.95
CA GLY A 301 5.83 -23.88 5.21
C GLY A 301 5.61 -25.38 4.93
N CYS A 302 4.59 -25.98 5.52
CA CYS A 302 4.20 -27.37 5.30
C CYS A 302 2.77 -27.46 4.76
N SER A 303 2.62 -27.98 3.55
CA SER A 303 1.33 -28.16 2.85
C SER A 303 0.96 -29.64 2.65
N VAL A 304 1.66 -30.58 3.31
CA VAL A 304 1.52 -32.04 3.09
C VAL A 304 0.06 -32.53 3.14
N PHE A 305 -0.77 -31.97 4.03
CA PHE A 305 -2.18 -32.39 4.18
C PHE A 305 -3.11 -31.90 3.06
N VAL A 306 -2.68 -30.88 2.31
CA VAL A 306 -3.47 -30.30 1.21
C VAL A 306 -2.76 -30.42 -0.15
N GLN A 307 -1.57 -31.04 -0.19
CA GLN A 307 -0.69 -31.06 -1.36
C GLN A 307 -1.39 -31.59 -2.62
N GLU A 308 -2.22 -32.63 -2.49
CA GLU A 308 -2.98 -33.22 -3.61
C GLU A 308 -4.06 -32.28 -4.17
N GLN A 309 -4.53 -31.33 -3.35
CA GLN A 309 -5.55 -30.35 -3.73
C GLN A 309 -4.92 -29.09 -4.35
N LEU A 310 -3.62 -28.84 -4.12
CA LEU A 310 -2.88 -27.68 -4.64
C LEU A 310 -2.47 -27.88 -6.12
N THR A 311 -3.47 -28.11 -6.96
CA THR A 311 -3.35 -28.26 -8.42
C THR A 311 -4.12 -27.16 -9.15
N SER A 312 -3.60 -26.74 -10.30
CA SER A 312 -4.16 -25.66 -11.12
C SER A 312 -4.37 -24.35 -10.35
N VAL A 313 -3.46 -24.04 -9.42
CA VAL A 313 -3.46 -22.83 -8.61
C VAL A 313 -3.07 -21.63 -9.46
N ARG A 314 -3.90 -20.59 -9.43
CA ARG A 314 -3.69 -19.35 -10.18
C ARG A 314 -3.05 -18.26 -9.34
N GLN A 315 -3.45 -18.17 -8.07
CA GLN A 315 -3.03 -17.11 -7.15
C GLN A 315 -2.95 -17.67 -5.74
N ILE A 316 -2.01 -17.14 -4.95
CA ILE A 316 -1.91 -17.38 -3.50
C ILE A 316 -2.00 -16.02 -2.80
N GLN A 317 -2.67 -15.98 -1.66
CA GLN A 317 -2.64 -14.87 -0.71
C GLN A 317 -2.10 -15.38 0.62
N ALA A 318 -1.43 -14.50 1.37
CA ALA A 318 -0.75 -14.86 2.62
C ALA A 318 -1.16 -13.92 3.75
N THR A 319 -1.36 -14.50 4.94
CA THR A 319 -1.40 -13.79 6.23
C THR A 319 -0.04 -13.91 6.92
N ASN A 320 0.04 -13.61 8.22
CA ASN A 320 1.28 -13.77 9.00
C ASN A 320 1.73 -15.23 9.12
N GLY A 321 0.81 -16.20 9.02
CA GLY A 321 1.14 -17.62 9.23
C GLY A 321 0.32 -18.62 8.42
N ALA A 322 -0.51 -18.17 7.49
CA ALA A 322 -1.28 -19.05 6.63
C ALA A 322 -1.32 -18.55 5.18
N PHE A 323 -1.67 -19.48 4.29
CA PHE A 323 -1.86 -19.21 2.88
C PHE A 323 -3.27 -19.63 2.46
N ALA A 324 -3.79 -18.94 1.45
CA ALA A 324 -5.02 -19.29 0.75
C ALA A 324 -4.77 -19.26 -0.76
N ALA A 325 -4.94 -20.40 -1.43
CA ALA A 325 -4.77 -20.56 -2.87
C ALA A 325 -6.12 -20.52 -3.59
N ILE A 326 -6.22 -19.67 -4.62
CA ILE A 326 -7.35 -19.67 -5.56
C ILE A 326 -7.00 -20.61 -6.72
N ARG A 327 -7.82 -21.64 -6.90
CA ARG A 327 -7.70 -22.63 -7.97
C ARG A 327 -8.38 -22.17 -9.25
N SER A 328 -8.13 -22.90 -10.32
CA SER A 328 -8.65 -22.57 -11.64
C SER A 328 -10.17 -22.69 -11.79
N ASP A 329 -10.79 -23.49 -10.93
CA ASP A 329 -12.25 -23.61 -10.81
C ASP A 329 -12.85 -22.57 -9.85
N ALA A 330 -12.08 -21.55 -9.46
CA ALA A 330 -12.46 -20.51 -8.50
C ALA A 330 -12.81 -21.05 -7.09
N THR A 331 -12.32 -22.24 -6.75
CA THR A 331 -12.34 -22.77 -5.38
C THR A 331 -11.12 -22.32 -4.59
N VAL A 332 -11.21 -22.32 -3.25
CA VAL A 332 -10.11 -21.90 -2.38
C VAL A 332 -9.65 -23.06 -1.50
N ILE A 333 -8.33 -23.22 -1.37
CA ILE A 333 -7.69 -24.13 -0.43
C ILE A 333 -6.82 -23.31 0.51
N ALA A 334 -7.01 -23.45 1.83
CA ALA A 334 -6.20 -22.79 2.84
C ALA A 334 -5.32 -23.80 3.60
N TRP A 335 -4.15 -23.34 4.06
CA TRP A 335 -3.24 -24.13 4.92
C TRP A 335 -2.34 -23.22 5.77
N GLY A 336 -1.69 -23.81 6.77
CA GLY A 336 -0.82 -23.10 7.72
C GLY A 336 -1.44 -23.01 9.11
N HIS A 337 -1.11 -21.96 9.87
CA HIS A 337 -1.61 -21.83 11.25
C HIS A 337 -3.13 -21.67 11.28
N PRO A 338 -3.89 -22.48 12.03
CA PRO A 338 -5.35 -22.38 12.06
C PRO A 338 -5.87 -21.02 12.51
N ALA A 339 -5.24 -20.40 13.53
CA ALA A 339 -5.63 -19.07 14.01
C ALA A 339 -5.27 -17.93 13.05
N ASP A 340 -4.46 -18.20 12.02
CA ASP A 340 -4.11 -17.21 10.98
C ASP A 340 -4.91 -17.43 9.68
N GLY A 341 -5.92 -18.32 9.69
CA GLY A 341 -6.73 -18.64 8.52
C GLY A 341 -6.29 -19.89 7.76
N GLY A 342 -5.42 -20.73 8.34
CA GLY A 342 -4.97 -21.99 7.73
C GLY A 342 -6.01 -23.11 7.76
N ASP A 343 -7.16 -22.92 8.42
CA ASP A 343 -8.28 -23.87 8.44
C ASP A 343 -9.56 -23.20 7.88
N SER A 344 -9.96 -23.59 6.68
CA SER A 344 -11.17 -23.10 5.99
C SER A 344 -12.33 -24.10 6.01
N ARG A 345 -12.23 -25.23 6.71
CA ARG A 345 -13.20 -26.34 6.59
C ARG A 345 -14.64 -25.94 6.88
N PHE A 346 -14.86 -25.00 7.80
CA PHE A 346 -16.20 -24.53 8.17
C PHE A 346 -16.90 -23.69 7.09
N VAL A 347 -16.14 -23.13 6.15
CA VAL A 347 -16.67 -22.30 5.05
C VAL A 347 -16.35 -22.88 3.67
N GLN A 348 -15.80 -24.10 3.61
CA GLN A 348 -15.26 -24.69 2.39
C GLN A 348 -16.30 -24.80 1.26
N GLU A 349 -17.55 -25.10 1.61
CA GLU A 349 -18.67 -25.19 0.65
C GLU A 349 -19.07 -23.81 0.09
N GLU A 350 -18.81 -22.73 0.83
CA GLU A 350 -19.10 -21.35 0.41
C GLU A 350 -17.96 -20.74 -0.42
N LEU A 351 -16.75 -21.32 -0.37
CA LEU A 351 -15.54 -20.86 -1.07
C LEU A 351 -15.52 -21.32 -2.54
N VAL A 352 -16.56 -20.96 -3.29
CA VAL A 352 -16.75 -21.24 -4.71
C VAL A 352 -17.02 -19.95 -5.50
N GLY A 353 -16.53 -19.86 -6.73
CA GLY A 353 -16.65 -18.63 -7.52
C GLY A 353 -15.88 -17.45 -6.90
N VAL A 354 -14.80 -17.72 -6.18
CA VAL A 354 -13.95 -16.69 -5.56
C VAL A 354 -13.09 -16.00 -6.61
N GLN A 355 -13.17 -14.67 -6.67
CA GLN A 355 -12.39 -13.84 -7.59
C GLN A 355 -11.15 -13.24 -6.92
N GLN A 356 -11.27 -12.85 -5.66
CA GLN A 356 -10.22 -12.20 -4.90
C GLN A 356 -10.24 -12.64 -3.44
N ILE A 357 -9.06 -12.68 -2.81
CA ILE A 357 -8.93 -12.84 -1.36
C ILE A 357 -8.16 -11.64 -0.82
N GLN A 358 -8.67 -11.03 0.25
CA GLN A 358 -7.97 -10.04 1.05
C GLN A 358 -7.52 -10.67 2.37
N ALA A 359 -6.23 -10.55 2.68
CA ALA A 359 -5.68 -10.96 3.96
C ALA A 359 -5.65 -9.79 4.95
N ALA A 360 -5.96 -10.06 6.22
CA ALA A 360 -5.74 -9.17 7.35
C ALA A 360 -4.75 -9.81 8.32
N THR A 361 -3.73 -9.05 8.71
CA THR A 361 -2.57 -9.54 9.45
C THR A 361 -2.50 -8.91 10.82
N GLY A 362 -2.86 -9.66 11.86
CA GLY A 362 -2.74 -9.26 13.25
C GLY A 362 -1.58 -9.98 13.96
N VAL A 363 -1.03 -9.38 15.01
CA VAL A 363 0.02 -10.01 15.85
C VAL A 363 -0.53 -11.25 16.55
N PHE A 364 -1.78 -11.20 17.03
CA PHE A 364 -2.39 -12.29 17.81
C PHE A 364 -3.22 -13.26 16.98
N GLY A 365 -3.51 -12.93 15.73
CA GLY A 365 -4.30 -13.75 14.83
C GLY A 365 -4.48 -13.04 13.50
N SER A 366 -4.83 -13.82 12.48
CA SER A 366 -5.04 -13.31 11.13
C SER A 366 -6.30 -13.91 10.53
N ALA A 367 -6.84 -13.23 9.52
CA ALA A 367 -8.06 -13.65 8.87
C ALA A 367 -8.00 -13.35 7.37
N PHE A 368 -8.86 -14.04 6.62
CA PHE A 368 -9.07 -13.83 5.21
C PHE A 368 -10.53 -13.42 4.95
N ALA A 369 -10.71 -12.63 3.89
CA ALA A 369 -11.99 -12.29 3.31
C ALA A 369 -11.96 -12.54 1.80
N ALA A 370 -12.74 -13.51 1.31
CA ALA A 370 -12.87 -13.86 -0.09
C ALA A 370 -14.07 -13.14 -0.71
N ILE A 371 -13.86 -12.43 -1.82
CA ILE A 371 -14.90 -11.80 -2.64
C ILE A 371 -15.28 -12.80 -3.74
N ARG A 372 -16.56 -13.16 -3.78
CA ARG A 372 -17.15 -14.03 -4.80
C ARG A 372 -17.63 -13.23 -6.02
N GLU A 373 -17.82 -13.91 -7.14
CA GLU A 373 -18.37 -13.34 -8.38
C GLU A 373 -19.77 -12.74 -8.21
N ASP A 374 -20.56 -13.23 -7.25
CA ASP A 374 -21.87 -12.68 -6.91
C ASP A 374 -21.80 -11.46 -5.97
N GLY A 375 -20.58 -10.96 -5.68
CA GLY A 375 -20.32 -9.84 -4.80
C GLY A 375 -20.48 -10.16 -3.30
N ARG A 376 -20.66 -11.43 -2.91
CA ARG A 376 -20.67 -11.84 -1.50
C ARG A 376 -19.26 -11.96 -0.95
N VAL A 377 -19.10 -11.67 0.35
CA VAL A 377 -17.83 -11.88 1.06
C VAL A 377 -17.94 -13.05 2.04
N ILE A 378 -17.01 -13.99 1.93
CA ILE A 378 -16.85 -15.12 2.84
C ILE A 378 -15.59 -14.91 3.67
N THR A 379 -15.66 -15.04 4.99
CA THR A 379 -14.54 -14.80 5.90
C THR A 379 -14.17 -16.05 6.69
N TRP A 380 -12.89 -16.19 7.03
CA TRP A 380 -12.41 -17.25 7.94
C TRP A 380 -11.08 -16.85 8.60
N GLY A 381 -10.64 -17.63 9.59
CA GLY A 381 -9.47 -17.35 10.42
C GLY A 381 -9.85 -16.91 11.83
N SER A 382 -8.99 -16.12 12.48
CA SER A 382 -9.25 -15.64 13.84
C SER A 382 -10.57 -14.87 13.91
N SER A 383 -11.46 -15.29 14.81
CA SER A 383 -12.77 -14.66 14.98
C SER A 383 -12.67 -13.22 15.44
N ARG A 384 -11.65 -12.88 16.24
CA ARG A 384 -11.41 -11.53 16.73
C ARG A 384 -10.92 -10.61 15.62
N ASP A 385 -10.13 -11.14 14.68
CA ASP A 385 -9.49 -10.39 13.60
C ASP A 385 -10.36 -10.30 12.33
N GLY A 386 -11.65 -10.57 12.45
CA GLY A 386 -12.62 -10.49 11.34
C GLY A 386 -12.83 -11.78 10.55
N GLY A 387 -12.32 -12.92 11.04
CA GLY A 387 -12.66 -14.24 10.50
C GLY A 387 -14.13 -14.61 10.70
N ASP A 388 -14.80 -14.04 11.72
CA ASP A 388 -16.24 -14.18 11.94
C ASP A 388 -17.00 -12.89 11.54
N SER A 389 -17.69 -12.96 10.40
CA SER A 389 -18.50 -11.86 9.86
C SER A 389 -20.01 -12.05 10.05
N ARG A 390 -20.46 -13.00 10.88
CA ARG A 390 -21.90 -13.35 11.03
C ARG A 390 -22.78 -12.14 11.37
N LYS A 391 -22.28 -11.17 12.12
CA LYS A 391 -23.01 -9.94 12.49
C LYS A 391 -23.31 -9.02 11.31
N VAL A 392 -22.49 -9.07 10.26
CA VAL A 392 -22.60 -8.19 9.08
C VAL A 392 -22.85 -8.96 7.78
N ARG A 393 -23.04 -10.29 7.85
CA ARG A 393 -23.15 -11.19 6.68
C ARG A 393 -24.16 -10.72 5.64
N GLU A 394 -25.32 -10.24 6.08
CA GLU A 394 -26.39 -9.76 5.18
C GLU A 394 -26.00 -8.48 4.43
N GLN A 395 -25.11 -7.67 5.02
CA GLN A 395 -24.61 -6.43 4.43
C GLN A 395 -23.43 -6.66 3.47
N LEU A 396 -22.73 -7.80 3.60
CA LEU A 396 -21.60 -8.19 2.76
C LEU A 396 -22.06 -8.77 1.41
N THR A 397 -22.85 -7.96 0.69
CA THR A 397 -23.39 -8.24 -0.64
C THR A 397 -23.13 -7.05 -1.56
N GLY A 398 -22.89 -7.32 -2.86
CA GLY A 398 -22.48 -6.30 -3.82
C GLY A 398 -21.16 -5.62 -3.43
N VAL A 399 -20.22 -6.37 -2.86
CA VAL A 399 -18.91 -5.87 -2.46
C VAL A 399 -17.97 -5.90 -3.66
N ARG A 400 -17.36 -4.74 -3.97
CA ARG A 400 -16.39 -4.60 -5.06
C ARG A 400 -14.94 -4.57 -4.58
N HIS A 401 -14.72 -4.25 -3.30
CA HIS A 401 -13.39 -4.11 -2.74
C HIS A 401 -13.41 -4.35 -1.23
N VAL A 402 -12.36 -4.99 -0.70
CA VAL A 402 -12.15 -5.16 0.75
C VAL A 402 -10.74 -4.67 1.07
N GLN A 403 -10.63 -3.82 2.08
CA GLN A 403 -9.36 -3.37 2.65
C GLN A 403 -9.25 -3.91 4.08
N ALA A 404 -8.06 -4.37 4.46
CA ALA A 404 -7.76 -4.81 5.82
C ALA A 404 -6.81 -3.84 6.52
N ALA A 405 -7.06 -3.58 7.80
CA ALA A 405 -6.08 -3.04 8.74
C ALA A 405 -5.24 -4.20 9.29
N ALA A 406 -3.93 -4.01 9.30
CA ALA A 406 -3.03 -4.89 10.05
C ALA A 406 -2.94 -4.36 11.50
N GLY A 407 -2.30 -5.04 12.45
CA GLY A 407 -2.13 -4.48 13.79
C GLY A 407 -1.90 -5.49 14.90
N ALA A 408 -2.12 -5.10 16.16
CA ALA A 408 -2.22 -6.07 17.24
C ALA A 408 -3.39 -7.03 16.97
N PHE A 409 -4.53 -6.46 16.59
CA PHE A 409 -5.69 -7.13 16.05
C PHE A 409 -6.07 -6.54 14.70
N ALA A 410 -6.66 -7.35 13.85
CA ALA A 410 -7.03 -6.97 12.49
C ALA A 410 -8.51 -6.60 12.37
N ALA A 411 -8.80 -5.76 11.38
CA ALA A 411 -10.14 -5.37 11.02
C ALA A 411 -10.25 -5.25 9.50
N PHE A 412 -11.47 -5.27 8.99
CA PHE A 412 -11.78 -5.14 7.58
C PHE A 412 -12.80 -4.04 7.33
N ALA A 413 -12.71 -3.46 6.14
CA ALA A 413 -13.68 -2.54 5.57
C ALA A 413 -13.97 -2.92 4.11
N ALA A 414 -15.22 -3.19 3.79
CA ALA A 414 -15.70 -3.51 2.45
C ALA A 414 -16.38 -2.29 1.82
N ILE A 415 -16.02 -1.97 0.59
CA ILE A 415 -16.72 -0.99 -0.24
C ILE A 415 -17.75 -1.74 -1.11
N ARG A 416 -19.01 -1.33 -1.01
CA ARG A 416 -20.11 -1.86 -1.83
C ARG A 416 -20.23 -1.11 -3.16
N GLU A 417 -20.97 -1.67 -4.10
CA GLU A 417 -21.23 -1.07 -5.43
C GLU A 417 -21.92 0.29 -5.32
N ASP A 418 -22.77 0.49 -4.31
CA ASP A 418 -23.43 1.77 -4.03
C ASP A 418 -22.50 2.82 -3.39
N GLY A 419 -21.24 2.45 -3.09
CA GLY A 419 -20.25 3.30 -2.45
C GLY A 419 -20.33 3.34 -0.92
N SER A 420 -21.24 2.58 -0.30
CA SER A 420 -21.30 2.44 1.16
C SER A 420 -20.21 1.52 1.69
N VAL A 421 -19.84 1.71 2.96
CA VAL A 421 -18.82 0.90 3.64
C VAL A 421 -19.43 0.06 4.76
N VAL A 422 -19.01 -1.21 4.80
CA VAL A 422 -19.32 -2.17 5.88
C VAL A 422 -18.01 -2.57 6.55
N THR A 423 -17.92 -2.46 7.87
CA THR A 423 -16.73 -2.82 8.65
C THR A 423 -16.98 -4.00 9.58
N TRP A 424 -15.95 -4.79 9.87
CA TRP A 424 -16.00 -5.88 10.85
C TRP A 424 -14.60 -6.25 11.36
N GLY A 425 -14.53 -7.10 12.39
CA GLY A 425 -13.29 -7.47 13.07
C GLY A 425 -13.13 -6.78 14.41
N ASP A 426 -11.88 -6.55 14.83
CA ASP A 426 -11.60 -5.94 16.13
C ASP A 426 -12.10 -4.50 16.18
N GLN A 427 -12.82 -4.17 17.25
CA GLN A 427 -13.51 -2.88 17.39
C GLN A 427 -12.52 -1.72 17.49
N GLU A 428 -11.43 -1.90 18.22
CA GLU A 428 -10.43 -0.84 18.43
C GLU A 428 -9.66 -0.57 17.14
N SER A 429 -9.34 -1.62 16.37
CA SER A 429 -8.67 -1.50 15.07
C SER A 429 -9.55 -0.99 13.93
N GLY A 430 -10.78 -0.54 14.21
CA GLY A 430 -11.70 0.03 13.21
C GLY A 430 -12.70 -0.95 12.59
N GLY A 431 -12.88 -2.12 13.20
CA GLY A 431 -13.97 -3.04 12.87
C GLY A 431 -15.35 -2.47 13.23
N ASP A 432 -15.41 -1.52 14.17
CA ASP A 432 -16.60 -0.71 14.45
C ASP A 432 -16.44 0.70 13.85
N SER A 433 -17.32 1.04 12.91
CA SER A 433 -17.39 2.35 12.27
C SER A 433 -18.69 3.12 12.61
N SER A 434 -19.45 2.67 13.62
CA SER A 434 -20.75 3.23 13.99
C SER A 434 -20.74 4.75 14.22
N HIS A 435 -19.65 5.28 14.79
CA HIS A 435 -19.47 6.73 15.03
C HIS A 435 -19.30 7.56 13.75
N VAL A 436 -18.87 6.95 12.66
CA VAL A 436 -18.69 7.61 11.35
C VAL A 436 -19.61 7.04 10.27
N GLN A 437 -20.52 6.13 10.62
CA GLN A 437 -21.33 5.39 9.66
C GLN A 437 -22.18 6.31 8.78
N ASP A 438 -22.69 7.42 9.32
CA ASP A 438 -23.46 8.41 8.56
C ASP A 438 -22.62 9.16 7.51
N GLN A 439 -21.30 9.19 7.69
CA GLN A 439 -20.35 9.71 6.70
C GLN A 439 -19.96 8.65 5.66
N LEU A 440 -20.16 7.37 5.97
CA LEU A 440 -19.83 6.21 5.12
C LEU A 440 -21.05 5.62 4.37
N LYS A 441 -22.23 6.25 4.48
CA LYS A 441 -23.44 5.85 3.76
C LYS A 441 -23.55 6.54 2.40
N SER A 442 -24.07 5.80 1.43
CA SER A 442 -24.55 6.36 0.16
C SER A 442 -25.93 6.98 0.39
N ASN A 443 -26.01 8.31 0.46
CA ASN A 443 -27.30 8.99 0.51
C ASN A 443 -27.87 8.97 -0.91
N GLY A 444 -28.83 8.08 -1.19
CA GLY A 444 -29.42 7.81 -2.52
C GLY A 444 -30.00 9.00 -3.32
N HIS A 445 -29.82 10.24 -2.87
CA HIS A 445 -30.10 11.47 -3.59
C HIS A 445 -28.87 12.29 -4.02
N CYS A 446 -27.66 11.96 -3.55
CA CYS A 446 -26.41 12.65 -3.93
C CYS A 446 -25.28 11.64 -4.11
N SER A 447 -24.96 11.24 -5.36
CA SER A 447 -23.93 10.23 -5.66
C SER A 447 -22.49 10.66 -5.33
N PHE A 448 -22.26 11.89 -4.85
CA PHE A 448 -20.94 12.47 -4.63
C PHE A 448 -20.22 12.01 -3.34
N ARG A 449 -20.92 11.37 -2.41
CA ARG A 449 -20.33 10.79 -1.18
C ARG A 449 -20.00 9.29 -1.27
N SER A 450 -19.92 8.75 -2.48
CA SER A 450 -19.52 7.35 -2.67
C SER A 450 -18.04 7.17 -2.27
N VAL A 451 -17.75 6.20 -1.39
CA VAL A 451 -16.36 5.88 -1.03
C VAL A 451 -15.68 5.23 -2.23
N GLN A 452 -14.56 5.82 -2.65
CA GLN A 452 -13.81 5.37 -3.81
C GLN A 452 -12.62 4.50 -3.41
N GLN A 453 -11.92 4.88 -2.34
CA GLN A 453 -10.71 4.23 -1.86
C GLN A 453 -10.73 4.15 -0.33
N ILE A 454 -10.22 3.05 0.21
CA ILE A 454 -9.89 2.90 1.63
C ILE A 454 -8.42 2.52 1.73
N GLN A 455 -7.72 3.09 2.71
CA GLN A 455 -6.39 2.67 3.14
C GLN A 455 -6.42 2.39 4.63
N ALA A 456 -5.53 1.53 5.10
CA ALA A 456 -5.50 1.12 6.51
C ALA A 456 -4.06 0.89 7.01
N ASN A 457 -3.74 1.40 8.20
CA ASN A 457 -2.44 1.18 8.87
C ASN A 457 -2.57 0.09 9.95
N LEU A 458 -1.76 0.13 11.04
CA LEU A 458 -1.80 -0.89 12.10
C LEU A 458 -3.01 -0.81 13.07
N GLY A 459 -4.00 0.04 12.82
CA GLY A 459 -5.17 0.12 13.70
C GLY A 459 -6.24 1.14 13.32
N ALA A 460 -6.11 1.79 12.18
CA ALA A 460 -7.07 2.77 11.70
C ALA A 460 -7.26 2.65 10.19
N PHE A 461 -8.34 3.25 9.72
CA PHE A 461 -8.72 3.36 8.31
C PHE A 461 -8.87 4.83 7.90
N ALA A 462 -8.60 5.08 6.63
CA ALA A 462 -8.83 6.35 5.96
C ALA A 462 -9.54 6.09 4.62
N ALA A 463 -10.74 6.63 4.47
CA ALA A 463 -11.56 6.53 3.27
C ALA A 463 -11.60 7.89 2.53
N ILE A 464 -11.44 7.85 1.21
CA ILE A 464 -11.65 9.01 0.34
C ILE A 464 -12.96 8.82 -0.43
N CYS A 465 -13.86 9.79 -0.29
CA CYS A 465 -15.10 9.89 -1.06
C CYS A 465 -14.87 10.53 -2.44
N GLN A 466 -15.82 10.35 -3.36
CA GLN A 466 -15.74 10.91 -4.71
C GLN A 466 -15.65 12.45 -4.73
N ASP A 467 -16.28 13.12 -3.77
CA ASP A 467 -16.16 14.58 -3.57
C ASP A 467 -14.84 15.02 -2.93
N GLY A 468 -13.97 14.08 -2.55
CA GLY A 468 -12.70 14.31 -1.86
C GLY A 468 -12.83 14.48 -0.34
N THR A 469 -14.00 14.18 0.24
CA THR A 469 -14.16 14.06 1.69
C THR A 469 -13.29 12.91 2.22
N LEU A 470 -12.51 13.22 3.26
CA LEU A 470 -11.72 12.24 4.00
C LEU A 470 -12.51 11.83 5.24
N VAL A 471 -12.68 10.52 5.44
CA VAL A 471 -13.32 9.93 6.63
C VAL A 471 -12.33 8.96 7.26
N THR A 472 -12.07 9.11 8.56
CA THR A 472 -11.12 8.25 9.30
C THR A 472 -11.79 7.62 10.51
N TRP A 473 -11.38 6.40 10.88
CA TRP A 473 -11.88 5.70 12.07
C TRP A 473 -10.89 4.63 12.56
N GLY A 474 -11.11 4.09 13.77
CA GLY A 474 -10.22 3.14 14.45
C GLY A 474 -9.48 3.75 15.65
N GLN A 475 -8.27 3.28 15.93
CA GLN A 475 -7.50 3.70 17.11
C GLN A 475 -7.08 5.18 17.04
N SER A 476 -7.33 5.92 18.11
CA SER A 476 -7.01 7.35 18.23
C SER A 476 -5.52 7.65 18.03
N THR A 477 -4.65 6.80 18.55
CA THR A 477 -3.19 6.91 18.42
C THR A 477 -2.67 6.56 17.03
N ARG A 478 -3.53 6.02 16.13
CA ARG A 478 -3.16 5.58 14.78
C ARG A 478 -3.77 6.47 13.68
N GLY A 479 -4.18 7.69 14.02
CA GLY A 479 -4.71 8.65 13.04
C GLY A 479 -6.19 8.45 12.71
N SER A 480 -6.99 7.93 13.63
CA SER A 480 -8.45 7.86 13.43
C SER A 480 -9.16 9.21 13.48
N ASP A 481 -8.51 10.25 14.02
CA ASP A 481 -8.98 11.63 13.96
C ASP A 481 -8.24 12.45 12.89
N SER A 482 -8.95 12.81 11.82
CA SER A 482 -8.48 13.70 10.75
C SER A 482 -8.97 15.15 10.90
N THR A 483 -9.70 15.48 11.97
CA THR A 483 -10.16 16.85 12.26
C THR A 483 -9.03 17.89 12.19
N PRO A 484 -7.81 17.63 12.72
CA PRO A 484 -6.71 18.61 12.70
C PRO A 484 -6.22 19.00 11.30
N ILE A 485 -6.54 18.22 10.27
CA ILE A 485 -6.10 18.47 8.89
C ILE A 485 -7.21 18.92 7.96
N GLN A 486 -8.47 18.93 8.43
CA GLN A 486 -9.62 19.18 7.57
C GLN A 486 -9.56 20.55 6.87
N GLU A 487 -9.07 21.59 7.57
CA GLU A 487 -8.85 22.93 7.00
C GLU A 487 -7.67 22.98 6.03
N LYS A 488 -6.68 22.08 6.19
CA LYS A 488 -5.52 21.98 5.31
C LYS A 488 -5.88 21.28 4.00
N LEU A 489 -6.82 20.34 4.02
CA LEU A 489 -7.27 19.59 2.83
C LEU A 489 -7.82 20.51 1.74
N ASP A 490 -8.51 21.60 2.10
CA ASP A 490 -9.07 22.54 1.12
C ASP A 490 -7.99 23.31 0.34
N ARG A 491 -6.75 23.34 0.88
CA ARG A 491 -5.60 24.04 0.28
C ARG A 491 -4.74 23.15 -0.61
N ILE A 492 -4.94 21.83 -0.56
CA ILE A 492 -4.23 20.83 -1.40
C ILE A 492 -4.90 20.79 -2.77
#